data_AF-A0ABD0Z140-F1
#
_entry.id   AF-A0ABD0Z140-F1
#
_cell.length_a   1.000
_cell.length_b   1.000
_cell.length_c   1.000
_cell.angle_alpha   90.00
_cell.angle_beta   90.00
_cell.angle_gamma   90.00
#
_symmetry.space_group_name_H-M   'P 1'
#
loop_
_entity.id
_entity.type
_entity.pdbx_description
1 polymer ?
#
loop_
_entity_poly.entity_id
_entity_poly.type
_entity_poly.pdbx_seq_one_letter_code
_entity_poly.pdbx_strand_id
1 'polypeptide(L)' 'MAAREEEESMVAVNGEEEVDDMHDSRERFLLRYFLQEWQLVKSLVDDIVANGRVLDPSSVHKIRSIIRFLLFS' A
#
# COMPACT_ATOMS: atom_id res chain seq x y z
N MET A 1 -4.46 45.32 43.71
CA MET A 1 -4.42 43.89 44.07
C MET A 1 -4.99 43.13 42.89
N ALA A 2 -4.15 42.34 42.24
CA ALA A 2 -4.45 41.63 41.01
C ALA A 2 -5.49 40.53 41.26
N ALA A 3 -6.57 40.52 40.47
CA ALA A 3 -7.45 39.39 40.35
C ALA A 3 -6.73 38.30 39.56
N ARG A 4 -6.43 37.19 40.22
CA ARG A 4 -6.05 35.93 39.60
C ARG A 4 -7.34 35.19 39.29
N GLU A 5 -7.61 34.95 38.02
CA GLU A 5 -8.53 33.91 37.56
C GLU A 5 -7.79 33.10 36.50
N GLU A 6 -7.42 31.88 36.88
CA GLU A 6 -7.05 30.77 36.02
C GLU A 6 -8.35 30.18 35.45
N GLU A 7 -8.54 30.22 34.14
CA GLU A 7 -9.39 29.37 33.29
C GLU A 7 -9.33 30.05 31.91
N GLU A 8 -8.96 29.44 30.79
CA GLU A 8 -9.11 28.07 30.34
C GLU A 8 -7.91 27.72 29.47
N SER A 9 -7.49 26.47 29.61
CA SER A 9 -6.60 25.73 28.74
C SER A 9 -7.03 25.83 27.26
N MET A 10 -6.65 26.91 26.58
CA MET A 10 -6.62 26.97 25.13
C MET A 10 -5.27 26.46 24.61
N VAL A 11 -4.84 25.30 25.12
CA VAL A 11 -3.93 24.43 24.37
C VAL A 11 -4.82 23.70 23.38
N ALA A 12 -5.24 24.42 22.35
CA ALA A 12 -5.66 23.78 21.11
C ALA A 12 -4.41 23.08 20.58
N VAL A 13 -4.28 21.80 20.95
CA VAL A 13 -3.49 20.80 20.23
C VAL A 13 -4.10 20.73 18.83
N ASN A 14 -3.73 21.68 17.99
CA ASN A 14 -4.01 21.71 16.55
C ASN A 14 -2.68 21.95 15.84
N GLY A 15 -1.75 21.02 16.04
CA GLY A 15 -0.44 21.02 15.41
C GLY A 15 0.15 19.62 15.23
N GLU A 16 -0.65 18.59 15.47
CA GLU A 16 -0.40 17.23 15.01
C GLU A 16 -1.40 17.02 13.86
N GLU A 17 -0.98 16.35 12.78
CA GLU A 17 -1.78 16.03 11.57
C GLU A 17 -1.69 16.97 10.35
N GLU A 18 -0.52 17.52 9.99
CA GLU A 18 -0.32 17.99 8.58
C GLU A 18 1.03 17.57 7.97
N VAL A 19 1.61 16.45 8.42
CA VAL A 19 2.83 15.88 7.80
C VAL A 19 2.67 14.43 7.35
N ASP A 20 1.51 13.80 7.56
CA ASP A 20 1.33 12.35 7.30
C ASP A 20 0.66 12.03 5.94
N ASP A 21 -0.16 12.92 5.39
CA ASP A 21 -0.97 12.61 4.19
C ASP A 21 -0.14 12.40 2.89
N MET A 22 1.08 12.94 2.81
CA MET A 22 1.96 12.74 1.65
C MET A 22 2.73 11.42 1.67
N HIS A 23 3.04 10.90 2.86
CA HIS A 23 3.70 9.60 2.99
C HIS A 23 2.68 8.47 2.84
N ASP A 24 1.51 8.63 3.45
CA ASP A 24 0.44 7.66 3.41
C ASP A 24 -0.14 7.49 1.98
N SER A 25 -0.21 8.57 1.20
CA SER A 25 -0.69 8.49 -0.20
C SER A 25 0.24 7.67 -1.11
N ARG A 26 1.56 7.79 -0.97
CA ARG A 26 2.53 7.00 -1.77
C ARG A 26 2.57 5.54 -1.33
N GLU A 27 2.54 5.28 -0.03
CA GLU A 27 2.55 3.92 0.50
C GLU A 27 1.23 3.18 0.17
N ARG A 28 0.08 3.84 0.31
CA ARG A 28 -1.23 3.30 -0.12
C ARG A 28 -1.29 3.08 -1.63
N PHE A 29 -0.60 3.89 -2.43
CA PHE A 29 -0.50 3.67 -3.87
C PHE A 29 0.30 2.41 -4.18
N LEU A 30 1.50 2.26 -3.60
CA LEU A 30 2.31 1.05 -3.75
C LEU A 30 1.57 -0.21 -3.28
N LEU A 31 0.85 -0.13 -2.15
CA LEU A 31 0.04 -1.23 -1.64
C LEU A 31 -1.09 -1.62 -2.61
N ARG A 32 -1.77 -0.64 -3.22
CA ARG A 32 -2.79 -0.87 -4.24
C ARG A 32 -2.22 -1.53 -5.49
N TYR A 33 -1.07 -1.07 -5.97
CA TYR A 33 -0.37 -1.70 -7.09
C TYR A 33 0.03 -3.13 -6.75
N PHE A 34 0.60 -3.34 -5.56
CA PHE A 34 1.00 -4.66 -5.10
C PHE A 34 -0.19 -5.62 -5.03
N LEU A 35 -1.34 -5.17 -4.51
CA LEU A 35 -2.59 -5.95 -4.48
C LEU A 35 -3.07 -6.31 -5.88
N GLN A 36 -2.98 -5.39 -6.85
CA GLN A 36 -3.37 -5.64 -8.23
C GLN A 36 -2.46 -6.68 -8.89
N GLU A 37 -1.14 -6.55 -8.71
CA GLU A 37 -0.18 -7.53 -9.20
C GLU A 37 -0.37 -8.90 -8.51
N TRP A 38 -0.69 -8.90 -7.22
CA TRP A 38 -0.97 -10.12 -6.45
C TRP A 38 -2.21 -10.87 -6.95
N GLN A 39 -3.27 -10.18 -7.38
CA GLN A 39 -4.42 -10.82 -8.03
C GLN A 39 -4.01 -11.57 -9.30
N LEU A 40 -3.10 -10.98 -10.08
CA LEU A 40 -2.60 -11.57 -11.33
C LEU A 40 -1.74 -12.81 -11.06
N VAL A 41 -0.87 -12.74 -10.06
CA VAL A 41 -0.09 -13.89 -9.58
C VAL A 41 -1.02 -14.99 -9.08
N LYS A 42 -2.02 -14.65 -8.27
CA LYS A 42 -2.98 -15.61 -7.71
C LYS A 42 -3.77 -16.32 -8.80
N SER A 43 -4.35 -15.60 -9.75
CA SER A 43 -5.08 -16.19 -10.89
C SER A 43 -4.22 -17.19 -11.64
N LEU A 44 -2.94 -16.87 -11.82
CA LEU A 44 -2.05 -17.73 -12.56
C LEU A 44 -1.60 -18.96 -11.76
N VAL A 45 -1.38 -18.82 -10.46
CA VAL A 45 -1.13 -19.97 -9.57
C VAL A 45 -2.36 -20.87 -9.53
N ASP A 46 -3.56 -20.29 -9.39
CA ASP A 46 -4.83 -21.01 -9.42
C ASP A 46 -4.99 -21.79 -10.74
N ASP A 47 -4.66 -21.18 -11.89
CA ASP A 47 -4.67 -21.84 -13.19
C ASP A 47 -3.64 -22.97 -13.29
N ILE A 48 -2.43 -22.79 -12.76
CA ILE A 48 -1.38 -23.84 -12.75
C ILE A 48 -1.80 -25.01 -11.88
N VAL A 49 -2.39 -24.75 -10.71
CA VAL A 49 -2.88 -25.77 -9.79
C VAL A 49 -4.07 -26.52 -10.40
N ALA A 50 -5.02 -25.81 -11.01
CA ALA A 50 -6.20 -26.41 -11.65
C ALA A 50 -5.84 -27.27 -12.87
N ASN A 51 -4.85 -26.86 -13.66
CA ASN A 51 -4.47 -27.55 -14.90
C ASN A 51 -3.25 -28.48 -14.73
N GLY A 52 -2.59 -28.46 -13.57
CA GLY A 52 -1.35 -29.19 -13.27
C GLY A 52 -0.14 -28.76 -14.11
N ARG A 53 -0.29 -27.73 -14.96
CA ARG A 53 0.74 -27.23 -15.87
C ARG A 53 0.48 -25.77 -16.24
N VAL A 54 1.53 -25.10 -16.67
CA VAL A 54 1.41 -23.80 -17.32
C VAL A 54 0.82 -24.03 -18.72
N LEU A 55 -0.42 -23.57 -18.93
CA LEU A 55 -1.10 -23.70 -20.22
C LEU A 55 -0.57 -22.72 -21.27
N ASP A 56 -0.21 -21.51 -20.86
CA ASP A 56 0.29 -20.46 -21.74
C ASP A 56 1.72 -20.06 -21.34
N PRO A 57 2.72 -20.25 -22.22
CA PRO A 57 4.08 -19.79 -21.99
C PRO A 57 4.18 -18.28 -21.71
N SER A 58 3.24 -17.46 -22.21
CA SER A 58 3.20 -16.02 -21.93
C SER A 58 3.02 -15.72 -20.44
N SER A 59 2.37 -16.63 -19.71
CA SER A 59 2.15 -16.51 -18.28
C SER A 59 3.45 -16.56 -17.47
N VAL A 60 4.44 -17.34 -17.92
CA VAL A 60 5.78 -17.33 -17.29
C VAL A 60 6.46 -15.97 -17.47
N HIS A 61 6.31 -15.37 -18.65
CA HIS A 61 6.82 -14.02 -18.91
C HIS A 61 6.12 -12.97 -18.04
N LYS A 62 4.81 -13.09 -17.82
CA LYS A 62 4.06 -12.24 -16.89
C LYS A 62 4.57 -12.39 -15.46
N ILE A 63 4.69 -13.60 -14.92
CA ILE A 63 5.26 -13.84 -13.57
C ILE A 63 6.64 -13.20 -13.46
N ARG A 64 7.51 -13.44 -14.44
CA ARG A 64 8.88 -12.93 -14.40
C ARG A 64 8.91 -11.41 -14.40
N SER A 65 8.01 -10.76 -15.14
CA SER A 65 7.87 -9.30 -15.13
C SER A 65 7.35 -8.80 -13.78
N ILE A 66 6.38 -9.47 -13.15
CA ILE A 66 5.85 -9.09 -11.83
C ILE A 66 6.92 -9.24 -10.75
N ILE A 67 7.60 -10.39 -10.67
CA ILE A 67 8.68 -10.61 -9.71
C ILE A 67 9.81 -9.60 -9.92
N ARG A 68 10.13 -9.28 -11.18
CA ARG A 68 11.11 -8.24 -11.49
C ARG A 68 10.64 -6.88 -10.99
N PHE A 69 9.40 -6.50 -11.25
CA PHE A 69 8.83 -5.25 -10.75
C PHE A 69 8.92 -5.15 -9.21
N LEU A 70 8.61 -6.22 -8.50
CA LEU A 70 8.70 -6.27 -7.03
C LEU A 70 10.13 -6.23 -6.49
N LEU A 71 11.10 -6.76 -7.23
CA LEU A 71 12.52 -6.73 -6.84
C LEU A 71 13.22 -5.38 -7.09
N PHE A 72 12.64 -4.52 -7.95
CA PHE A 72 13.21 -3.24 -8.34
C PHE A 72 12.37 -2.03 -7.87
N SER A 73 11.31 -2.25 -7.09
CA SER A 73 10.47 -1.21 -6.48
C SER A 73 10.91 -0.83 -5.07
#